data_AF-A0A924K072-F1
#
_entry.id   AF-A0A924K072-F1
#
_cell.length_a   1.000
_cell.length_b   1.000
_cell.length_c   1.000
_cell.angle_alpha   90.00
_cell.angle_beta   90.00
_cell.angle_gamma   90.00
#
_symmetry.space_group_name_H-M   'P 1'
#
loop_
_entity.id
_entity.type
_entity.pdbx_description
1 polymer ?
#
loop_
_entity_poly.entity_id
_entity_poly.type
_entity_poly.pdbx_seq_one_letter_code
_entity_poly.pdbx_strand_id
1 'polypeptide(L)'
;QQAQDMKDRYEQRGDLDRIAPGQFQESSNGNRVFFIDRDTSGEKASNNVFIASTEKGKNSVTTASSGRIENVGNSQLLLLDNGQRLESEIGKSALKITEFGEYGSKAGDSPLLNGAYVPERSKSTRELLRQPTRGNQGELAWRVGMALAAINFVVIALALASVNPRAGRSGNLIFVLFTFVVYHNLLNLGQSWISVGAANLGGFLVALHGGALLVALVWLVKRHLNWTLKSALSRQRGAQRARGQARTAP
;
A
#
# COMPACT_ATOMS: atom_id res chain seq x y z
N GLN A 1 12.59 17.41 1.71
CA GLN A 1 12.97 18.00 0.41
C GLN A 1 14.48 17.91 0.20
N GLN A 2 15.33 18.49 1.06
CA GLN A 2 16.80 18.37 0.93
C GLN A 2 17.34 16.93 0.98
N ALA A 3 16.78 16.05 1.82
CA ALA A 3 17.19 14.64 1.85
C ALA A 3 16.86 13.90 0.54
N GLN A 4 15.75 14.24 -0.12
CA GLN A 4 15.38 13.66 -1.41
C GLN A 4 16.19 14.27 -2.54
N ASP A 5 16.42 15.58 -2.56
CA ASP A 5 17.27 16.26 -3.55
C ASP A 5 18.75 15.82 -3.46
N MET A 6 19.22 15.47 -2.25
CA MET A 6 20.52 14.82 -2.07
C MET A 6 20.48 13.38 -2.57
N LYS A 7 19.42 12.63 -2.27
CA LYS A 7 19.23 11.26 -2.74
C LYS A 7 19.11 11.18 -4.27
N ASP A 8 18.32 12.04 -4.90
CA ASP A 8 18.12 12.15 -6.34
C ASP A 8 19.43 12.54 -7.05
N ARG A 9 20.27 13.42 -6.46
CA ARG A 9 21.61 13.73 -7.01
C ARG A 9 22.60 12.57 -6.90
N TYR A 10 22.44 11.69 -5.92
CA TYR A 10 23.21 10.44 -5.82
C TYR A 10 22.61 9.31 -6.68
N GLU A 11 21.28 9.24 -6.81
CA GLU A 11 20.52 8.26 -7.61
C GLU A 11 20.61 8.56 -9.12
N GLN A 12 20.72 9.82 -9.56
CA GLN A 12 20.97 10.15 -10.98
C GLN A 12 22.33 9.64 -11.50
N ARG A 13 23.30 9.37 -10.60
CA ARG A 13 24.54 8.66 -10.96
C ARG A 13 24.39 7.14 -10.95
N GLY A 14 23.30 6.61 -10.38
CA GLY A 14 23.04 5.19 -10.10
C GLY A 14 21.70 4.64 -10.60
N ASP A 15 20.92 5.35 -11.43
CA ASP A 15 19.64 4.84 -11.93
C ASP A 15 19.81 3.63 -12.87
N LEU A 16 21.01 3.45 -13.42
CA LEU A 16 21.42 2.25 -14.15
C LEU A 16 21.86 1.09 -13.24
N ASP A 17 21.92 1.30 -11.91
CA ASP A 17 22.39 0.35 -10.89
C ASP A 17 21.23 -0.46 -10.27
N ARG A 18 19.99 -0.18 -10.69
CA ARG A 18 18.77 -0.84 -10.17
C ARG A 18 18.34 -2.11 -10.92
N ILE A 19 19.09 -2.53 -11.93
CA ILE A 19 19.01 -3.88 -12.48
C ILE A 19 20.33 -4.53 -12.11
N ALA A 20 20.32 -5.42 -11.11
CA ALA A 20 21.51 -6.20 -10.78
C ALA A 20 21.94 -6.95 -12.06
N PRO A 21 23.12 -6.64 -12.65
CA PRO A 21 23.58 -7.32 -13.85
C PRO A 21 23.63 -8.83 -13.61
N GLY A 22 23.22 -9.61 -14.60
CA GLY A 22 23.26 -11.08 -14.49
C GLY A 22 22.18 -11.69 -13.60
N GLN A 23 21.14 -10.94 -13.20
CA GLN A 23 19.97 -11.48 -12.50
C GLN A 23 18.66 -11.21 -13.25
N PHE A 24 17.74 -12.16 -13.16
CA PHE A 24 16.37 -11.99 -13.63
C PHE A 24 15.60 -11.10 -12.65
N GLN A 25 14.94 -10.08 -13.17
CA GLN A 25 14.12 -9.14 -12.41
C GLN A 25 12.67 -9.21 -12.88
N GLU A 26 11.75 -9.34 -11.94
CA GLU A 26 10.31 -9.45 -12.22
C GLU A 26 9.61 -8.10 -12.00
N SER A 27 8.67 -7.74 -12.87
CA SER A 27 7.83 -6.56 -12.67
C SER A 27 6.89 -6.74 -11.48
N SER A 28 6.48 -5.65 -10.84
CA SER A 28 5.57 -5.64 -9.68
C SER A 28 4.24 -6.40 -9.87
N ASN A 29 3.81 -6.60 -11.11
CA ASN A 29 2.59 -7.34 -11.46
C ASN A 29 2.83 -8.81 -11.88
N GLY A 30 4.08 -9.27 -11.87
CA GLY A 30 4.50 -10.63 -12.26
C GLY A 30 4.39 -10.97 -13.75
N ASN A 31 3.95 -10.03 -14.59
CA ASN A 31 3.64 -10.32 -15.99
C ASN A 31 4.84 -10.15 -16.92
N ARG A 32 6.00 -9.75 -16.39
CA ARG A 32 7.19 -9.46 -17.19
C ARG A 32 8.47 -9.73 -16.40
N VAL A 33 9.41 -10.42 -17.03
CA VAL A 33 10.74 -10.72 -16.50
C VAL A 33 11.78 -10.12 -17.44
N PHE A 34 12.78 -9.45 -16.85
CA PHE A 34 13.89 -8.83 -17.57
C PHE A 34 15.20 -9.46 -17.10
N PHE A 35 16.12 -9.68 -18.04
CA PHE A 35 17.50 -10.01 -17.76
C PHE A 35 18.39 -9.17 -18.67
N ILE A 36 19.43 -8.62 -18.08
CA ILE A 36 20.38 -7.75 -18.76
C ILE A 36 21.77 -8.13 -18.28
N ASP A 37 22.64 -8.48 -19.22
CA ASP A 37 24.06 -8.61 -18.97
C ASP A 37 24.75 -7.24 -19.13
N ARG A 38 25.76 -6.97 -18.31
CA ARG A 38 26.48 -5.69 -18.36
C ARG A 38 27.97 -5.95 -18.26
N ASP A 39 28.72 -5.42 -19.23
CA ASP A 39 30.16 -5.33 -19.10
C ASP A 39 30.54 -4.14 -18.22
N THR A 40 31.54 -4.35 -17.36
CA THR A 40 32.05 -3.41 -16.34
C THR A 40 32.73 -2.15 -16.91
N SER A 41 32.72 -1.97 -18.23
CA SER A 41 33.47 -0.95 -18.99
C SER A 41 32.75 0.40 -19.16
N GLY A 42 31.76 0.70 -18.33
CA GLY A 42 31.27 2.08 -18.11
C GLY A 42 30.36 2.68 -19.19
N GLU A 43 30.10 1.98 -20.29
CA GLU A 43 29.14 2.46 -21.29
C GLU A 43 27.70 2.16 -20.88
N LYS A 44 26.77 3.01 -21.32
CA LYS A 44 25.32 2.89 -21.10
C LYS A 44 24.67 1.79 -21.96
N ALA A 45 25.48 0.89 -22.51
CA ALA A 45 25.06 -0.22 -23.35
C ALA A 45 24.95 -1.47 -22.49
N SER A 46 23.77 -2.07 -22.52
CA SER A 46 23.51 -3.40 -21.99
C SER A 46 23.84 -4.42 -23.07
N ASN A 47 24.58 -5.47 -22.74
CA ASN A 47 24.84 -6.59 -23.65
C ASN A 47 23.84 -7.71 -23.31
N ASN A 48 23.40 -8.46 -24.31
CA ASN A 48 22.54 -9.63 -24.14
C ASN A 48 21.28 -9.36 -23.31
N VAL A 49 20.28 -8.74 -23.94
CA VAL A 49 19.00 -8.45 -23.30
C VAL A 49 18.03 -9.61 -23.52
N PHE A 50 17.36 -10.04 -22.46
CA PHE A 50 16.26 -11.00 -22.50
C PHE A 50 15.03 -10.41 -21.79
N ILE A 51 13.88 -10.50 -22.45
CA ILE A 51 12.60 -10.02 -21.92
C ILE A 51 11.54 -11.08 -22.18
N ALA A 52 10.93 -11.61 -21.12
CA ALA A 52 9.74 -12.45 -21.22
C ALA A 52 8.53 -11.69 -20.69
N SER A 53 7.40 -11.75 -21.38
CA SER A 53 6.16 -11.13 -20.90
C SER A 53 4.92 -11.94 -21.28
N THR A 54 3.93 -11.90 -20.40
CA THR A 54 2.60 -12.47 -20.62
C THR A 54 1.58 -11.35 -20.54
N GLU A 55 1.08 -10.90 -21.68
CA GLU A 55 0.17 -9.75 -21.77
C GLU A 55 -0.95 -10.01 -22.77
N LYS A 56 -2.18 -9.62 -22.41
CA LYS A 56 -3.36 -9.66 -23.30
C LYS A 56 -3.58 -11.04 -23.97
N GLY A 57 -3.34 -12.12 -23.23
CA GLY A 57 -3.50 -13.49 -23.74
C GLY A 57 -2.37 -13.97 -24.67
N LYS A 58 -1.25 -13.25 -24.72
CA LYS A 58 -0.08 -13.61 -25.52
C LYS A 58 1.16 -13.73 -24.65
N ASN A 59 1.96 -14.74 -24.93
CA ASN A 59 3.30 -14.91 -24.40
C ASN A 59 4.27 -14.32 -25.43
N SER A 60 5.22 -13.51 -24.98
CA SER A 60 6.29 -13.04 -25.85
C SER A 60 7.64 -13.13 -25.19
N VAL A 61 8.63 -13.57 -25.95
CA VAL A 61 10.05 -13.60 -25.56
C VAL A 61 10.81 -12.75 -26.55
N THR A 62 11.57 -11.77 -26.06
CA THR A 62 12.40 -10.86 -26.86
C THR A 62 13.84 -11.01 -26.43
N THR A 63 14.74 -11.22 -27.39
CA THR A 63 16.19 -11.29 -27.16
C THR A 63 16.90 -10.33 -28.09
N ALA A 64 17.93 -9.63 -27.61
CA ALA A 64 18.70 -8.69 -28.41
C ALA A 64 20.18 -8.70 -28.01
N SER A 65 21.07 -8.38 -28.97
CA SER A 65 22.52 -8.32 -28.71
C SER A 65 22.88 -7.18 -27.77
N SER A 66 22.20 -6.04 -27.93
CA SER A 66 22.37 -4.90 -27.05
C SER A 66 21.06 -4.19 -26.78
N GLY A 67 21.03 -3.44 -25.68
CA GLY A 67 19.94 -2.55 -25.35
C GLY A 67 20.44 -1.24 -24.77
N ARG A 68 19.74 -0.17 -25.10
CA ARG A 68 19.96 1.16 -24.51
C ARG A 68 18.63 1.77 -24.14
N ILE A 69 18.65 2.59 -23.11
CA ILE A 69 17.47 3.35 -22.72
C ILE A 69 17.63 4.77 -23.21
N GLU A 70 16.67 5.23 -24.02
CA GLU A 70 16.68 6.57 -24.61
C GLU A 70 15.43 7.35 -24.20
N ASN A 71 15.63 8.61 -23.86
CA ASN A 71 14.53 9.51 -23.53
C ASN A 71 14.02 10.15 -24.82
N VAL A 72 12.90 9.64 -25.32
CA VAL A 72 12.24 10.19 -26.51
C VAL A 72 11.06 11.04 -26.05
N GLY A 73 11.29 12.36 -25.98
CA GLY A 73 10.31 13.31 -25.45
C GLY A 73 10.14 13.17 -23.93
N ASN A 74 8.90 12.91 -23.48
CA ASN A 74 8.57 12.71 -22.06
C ASN A 74 8.38 11.22 -21.71
N SER A 75 8.92 10.32 -22.51
CA SER A 75 8.82 8.88 -22.32
C SER A 75 10.18 8.23 -22.49
N GLN A 76 10.48 7.27 -21.62
CA GLN A 76 11.72 6.52 -21.67
C GLN A 76 11.46 5.22 -22.44
N LEU A 77 12.22 5.02 -23.52
CA LEU A 77 12.08 3.89 -24.43
C LEU A 77 13.27 2.96 -24.26
N LEU A 78 13.02 1.65 -24.19
CA LEU A 78 14.08 0.66 -24.29
C LEU A 78 14.25 0.30 -25.75
N LEU A 79 15.35 0.76 -26.34
CA LEU A 79 15.76 0.43 -27.69
C LEU A 79 16.65 -0.80 -27.63
N LEU A 80 16.27 -1.82 -28.40
CA LEU A 80 16.99 -3.06 -28.53
C LEU A 80 17.58 -3.14 -29.93
N ASP A 81 18.86 -3.45 -30.03
CA ASP A 81 19.54 -3.59 -31.31
C ASP A 81 19.82 -5.06 -31.63
N ASN A 82 19.64 -5.41 -32.89
CA ASN A 82 19.88 -6.72 -33.49
C ASN A 82 19.32 -7.87 -32.65
N GLY A 83 18.01 -8.10 -32.80
CA GLY A 83 17.30 -9.06 -31.98
C GLY A 83 16.15 -9.75 -32.69
N GLN A 84 15.47 -10.57 -31.91
CA GLN A 84 14.29 -11.31 -32.33
C GLN A 84 13.24 -11.30 -31.23
N ARG A 85 11.98 -11.30 -31.67
CA ARG A 85 10.80 -11.39 -30.81
C ARG A 85 9.94 -12.56 -31.25
N LEU A 86 9.74 -13.49 -30.33
CA LEU A 86 8.86 -14.63 -30.48
C LEU A 86 7.56 -14.31 -29.76
N GLU A 87 6.43 -14.43 -30.43
CA GLU A 87 5.10 -14.25 -29.86
C GLU A 87 4.24 -15.50 -30.09
N SER A 88 3.56 -15.96 -29.06
CA SER A 88 2.60 -17.06 -29.10
C SER A 88 1.30 -16.62 -28.42
N GLU A 89 0.17 -16.97 -29.01
CA GLU A 89 -1.14 -16.73 -28.42
C GLU A 89 -1.54 -17.93 -27.55
N ILE A 90 -1.97 -17.68 -26.31
CA ILE A 90 -2.30 -18.74 -25.35
C ILE A 90 -3.46 -19.57 -25.92
N GLY A 91 -3.26 -20.89 -26.00
CA GLY A 91 -4.25 -21.82 -26.54
C GLY A 91 -4.20 -22.00 -28.06
N LYS A 92 -3.27 -21.35 -28.77
CA LYS A 92 -3.01 -21.60 -30.20
C LYS A 92 -1.58 -22.11 -30.42
N SER A 93 -1.40 -23.03 -31.35
CA SER A 93 -0.07 -23.54 -31.72
C SER A 93 0.71 -22.62 -32.66
N ALA A 94 0.14 -21.47 -33.05
CA ALA A 94 0.78 -20.54 -33.95
C ALA A 94 1.86 -19.73 -33.23
N LEU A 95 3.05 -19.68 -33.82
CA LEU A 95 4.19 -18.89 -33.37
C LEU A 95 4.49 -17.81 -34.41
N LYS A 96 4.64 -16.56 -33.95
CA LYS A 96 5.11 -15.44 -34.77
C LYS A 96 6.53 -15.09 -34.36
N ILE A 97 7.45 -15.10 -35.33
CA ILE A 97 8.85 -14.71 -35.13
C ILE A 97 9.06 -13.39 -35.88
N THR A 98 9.62 -12.39 -35.20
CA THR A 98 9.96 -11.09 -35.79
C THR A 98 11.43 -10.80 -35.52
N GLU A 99 12.23 -10.73 -36.57
CA GLU A 99 13.62 -10.26 -36.50
C GLU A 99 13.65 -8.74 -36.73
N PHE A 100 14.54 -8.04 -36.03
CA PHE A 100 14.64 -6.60 -36.10
C PHE A 100 16.09 -6.13 -35.99
N GLY A 101 16.44 -5.09 -36.75
CA GLY A 101 17.68 -4.34 -36.57
C GLY A 101 17.61 -3.42 -35.36
N GLU A 102 16.48 -2.74 -35.18
CA GLU A 102 16.18 -1.91 -34.00
C GLU A 102 14.73 -2.13 -33.59
N TYR A 103 14.49 -2.32 -32.28
CA TYR A 103 13.17 -2.47 -31.72
C TYR A 103 13.02 -1.59 -30.48
N GLY A 104 12.20 -0.55 -30.63
CA GLY A 104 11.78 0.29 -29.53
C GLY A 104 10.58 -0.33 -28.83
N SER A 105 10.78 -0.82 -27.61
CA SER A 105 9.65 -1.11 -26.73
C SER A 105 9.43 0.08 -25.82
N LYS A 106 8.18 0.57 -25.75
CA LYS A 106 7.78 1.34 -24.58
C LYS A 106 8.02 0.42 -23.41
N ALA A 107 9.00 0.77 -22.57
CA ALA A 107 8.99 0.28 -21.21
C ALA A 107 7.57 0.56 -20.74
N GLY A 108 6.79 -0.51 -20.51
CA GLY A 108 5.38 -0.34 -20.16
C GLY A 108 5.28 0.49 -18.88
N ASP A 109 4.11 0.55 -18.27
CA ASP A 109 3.96 1.17 -16.95
C ASP A 109 4.76 0.44 -15.83
N SER A 110 5.83 -0.30 -16.16
CA SER A 110 6.89 -0.75 -15.28
C SER A 110 7.70 0.46 -14.79
N PRO A 111 7.52 0.88 -13.53
CA PRO A 111 8.14 2.10 -13.00
C PRO A 111 9.66 2.01 -12.84
N LEU A 112 10.24 0.84 -13.09
CA LEU A 112 11.66 0.54 -12.93
C LEU A 112 12.53 1.09 -14.07
N LEU A 113 11.94 1.42 -15.23
CA LEU A 113 12.66 1.86 -16.43
C LEU A 113 12.33 3.30 -16.84
N ASN A 114 11.37 3.94 -16.17
CA ASN A 114 11.06 5.35 -16.34
C ASN A 114 11.67 6.09 -15.14
N GLY A 115 12.83 6.72 -15.29
CA GLY A 115 13.48 7.62 -14.31
C GLY A 115 12.64 8.84 -13.90
N ALA A 116 11.34 8.84 -14.22
CA ALA A 116 10.32 9.77 -13.79
C ALA A 116 9.31 9.14 -12.80
N TYR A 117 9.53 7.92 -12.30
CA TYR A 117 8.72 7.39 -11.20
C TYR A 117 9.07 8.10 -9.90
N VAL A 118 8.22 9.04 -9.51
CA VAL A 118 8.23 9.64 -8.18
C VAL A 118 7.37 8.77 -7.26
N PRO A 119 7.94 8.09 -6.25
CA PRO A 119 7.18 7.32 -5.28
C PRO A 119 6.05 8.16 -4.67
N GLU A 120 4.88 7.56 -4.40
CA GLU A 120 3.72 8.29 -3.88
C GLU A 120 4.04 9.02 -2.57
N ARG A 121 4.90 8.42 -1.74
CA ARG A 121 5.39 8.99 -0.49
C ARG A 121 6.20 10.29 -0.66
N SER A 122 6.85 10.50 -1.80
CA SER A 122 7.59 11.74 -2.09
C SER A 122 6.74 12.81 -2.77
N LYS A 123 5.52 12.47 -3.23
CA LYS A 123 4.58 13.46 -3.78
C LYS A 123 4.00 14.36 -2.69
N SER A 124 3.73 15.61 -3.07
CA SER A 124 3.07 16.57 -2.17
C SER A 124 1.61 16.19 -1.94
N THR A 125 1.05 16.51 -0.76
CA THR A 125 -0.38 16.21 -0.49
C THR A 125 -1.32 16.90 -1.49
N ARG A 126 -0.94 18.08 -1.99
CA ARG A 126 -1.71 18.80 -3.03
C ARG A 126 -1.73 18.05 -4.36
N GLU A 127 -0.63 17.43 -4.73
CA GLU A 127 -0.50 16.63 -5.95
C GLU A 127 -1.30 15.33 -5.85
N LEU A 128 -1.23 14.64 -4.70
CA LEU A 128 -2.03 13.44 -4.42
C LEU A 128 -3.53 13.71 -4.56
N LEU A 129 -4.00 14.88 -4.08
CA LEU A 129 -5.41 15.29 -4.19
C LEU A 129 -5.83 15.64 -5.62
N ARG A 130 -4.94 16.22 -6.42
CA ARG A 130 -5.22 16.60 -7.81
C ARG A 130 -5.23 15.40 -8.75
N GLN A 131 -4.46 14.36 -8.45
CA GLN A 131 -4.34 13.16 -9.25
C GLN A 131 -4.78 11.94 -8.43
N PRO A 132 -6.08 11.61 -8.38
CA PRO A 132 -6.61 10.57 -7.50
C PRO A 132 -6.40 9.16 -8.08
N THR A 133 -5.16 8.79 -8.44
CA THR A 133 -4.79 7.42 -8.80
C THR A 133 -4.87 6.50 -7.58
N ARG A 134 -5.00 5.18 -7.77
CA ARG A 134 -5.13 4.24 -6.64
C ARG A 134 -3.96 4.31 -5.65
N GLY A 135 -2.73 4.35 -6.16
CA GLY A 135 -1.54 4.53 -5.32
C GLY A 135 -1.55 5.86 -4.56
N ASN A 136 -1.89 6.97 -5.24
CA ASN A 136 -1.98 8.28 -4.59
C ASN A 136 -3.09 8.31 -3.52
N GLN A 137 -4.22 7.65 -3.75
CA GLN A 137 -5.29 7.51 -2.76
C GLN A 137 -4.85 6.67 -1.57
N GLY A 138 -4.09 5.60 -1.77
CA GLY A 138 -3.54 4.78 -0.68
C GLY A 138 -2.61 5.59 0.21
N GLU A 139 -1.71 6.38 -0.37
CA GLU A 139 -0.83 7.29 0.37
C GLU A 139 -1.62 8.39 1.10
N LEU A 140 -2.63 8.97 0.45
CA LEU A 140 -3.50 9.96 1.09
C LEU A 140 -4.26 9.36 2.27
N ALA A 141 -4.76 8.13 2.14
CA ALA A 141 -5.41 7.38 3.21
C ALA A 141 -4.47 7.21 4.41
N TRP A 142 -3.21 6.87 4.16
CA TRP A 142 -2.21 6.72 5.21
C TRP A 142 -1.93 8.05 5.94
N ARG A 143 -1.74 9.15 5.19
CA ARG A 143 -1.48 10.48 5.76
C ARG A 143 -2.65 10.98 6.62
N VAL A 144 -3.86 10.94 6.07
CA VAL A 144 -5.08 11.33 6.79
C VAL A 144 -5.31 10.39 7.96
N GLY A 145 -5.07 9.09 7.76
CA GLY A 145 -5.28 8.07 8.77
C GLY A 145 -4.36 8.21 9.97
N MET A 146 -3.10 8.62 9.78
CA MET A 146 -2.19 8.95 10.89
C MET A 146 -2.73 10.10 11.76
N ALA A 147 -3.27 11.15 11.14
CA ALA A 147 -3.87 12.27 11.86
C ALA A 147 -5.13 11.85 12.65
N LEU A 148 -6.01 11.06 12.02
CA LEU A 148 -7.22 10.53 12.67
C LEU A 148 -6.90 9.50 13.76
N ALA A 149 -5.86 8.70 13.58
CA ALA A 149 -5.37 7.79 14.61
C ALA A 149 -4.92 8.56 15.84
N ALA A 150 -4.15 9.64 15.68
CA ALA A 150 -3.71 10.48 16.80
C ALA A 150 -4.91 11.00 17.62
N ILE A 151 -5.96 11.50 16.96
CA ILE A 151 -7.20 11.93 17.63
C ILE A 151 -7.85 10.77 18.41
N ASN A 152 -7.96 9.59 17.79
CA ASN A 152 -8.50 8.40 18.45
C ASN A 152 -7.68 7.99 19.68
N PHE A 153 -6.35 8.05 19.60
CA PHE A 153 -5.48 7.74 20.73
C PHE A 153 -5.66 8.68 21.92
N VAL A 154 -5.97 9.97 21.68
CA VAL A 154 -6.32 10.90 22.75
C VAL A 154 -7.58 10.43 23.50
N VAL A 155 -8.62 10.04 22.77
CA VAL A 155 -9.89 9.55 23.37
C VAL A 155 -9.67 8.23 24.12
N ILE A 156 -8.92 7.29 23.53
CA ILE A 156 -8.57 6.01 24.15
C ILE A 156 -7.76 6.24 25.44
N ALA A 157 -6.77 7.13 25.40
CA ALA A 157 -5.96 7.48 26.58
C ALA A 157 -6.82 8.09 27.69
N LEU A 158 -7.78 8.96 27.36
CA LEU A 158 -8.72 9.53 28.33
C LEU A 158 -9.59 8.43 28.98
N ALA A 159 -10.09 7.49 28.18
CA ALA A 159 -10.85 6.34 28.68
C ALA A 159 -10.01 5.47 29.64
N LEU A 160 -8.71 5.34 29.39
CA LEU A 160 -7.74 4.58 30.18
C LEU A 160 -7.17 5.30 31.41
N ALA A 161 -7.24 6.63 31.48
CA ALA A 161 -6.56 7.44 32.53
C ALA A 161 -7.07 7.17 33.97
N SER A 162 -8.32 6.75 34.12
CA SER A 162 -8.54 5.45 34.73
C SER A 162 -8.76 5.22 36.21
N VAL A 163 -8.76 3.93 36.55
CA VAL A 163 -7.71 2.98 36.93
C VAL A 163 -7.13 3.35 38.29
N ASN A 164 -7.69 2.63 39.28
CA ASN A 164 -7.26 2.58 40.65
C ASN A 164 -5.73 2.63 40.75
N PRO A 165 -5.15 3.49 41.60
CA PRO A 165 -3.69 3.61 41.79
C PRO A 165 -2.98 2.30 42.17
N ARG A 166 -3.76 1.24 42.48
CA ARG A 166 -3.34 -0.08 42.92
C ARG A 166 -3.29 -1.12 41.79
N ALA A 167 -3.90 -0.85 40.63
CA ALA A 167 -3.79 -1.70 39.46
C ALA A 167 -2.57 -1.24 38.65
N GLY A 168 -1.64 -2.16 38.38
CA GLY A 168 -0.31 -1.87 37.87
C GLY A 168 -0.29 -0.92 36.66
N ARG A 169 0.47 0.17 36.78
CA ARG A 169 0.70 1.19 35.75
C ARG A 169 1.13 0.60 34.39
N SER A 170 1.76 -0.57 34.40
CA SER A 170 2.24 -1.30 33.23
C SER A 170 1.12 -1.91 32.36
N GLY A 171 -0.01 -2.31 32.94
CA GLY A 171 -1.10 -2.96 32.18
C GLY A 171 -1.73 -2.05 31.13
N ASN A 172 -2.00 -0.79 31.50
CA ASN A 172 -2.51 0.21 30.56
C ASN A 172 -1.50 0.54 29.46
N LEU A 173 -0.20 0.57 29.79
CA LEU A 173 0.85 0.87 28.83
C LEU A 173 0.96 -0.24 27.77
N ILE A 174 0.94 -1.51 28.21
CA ILE A 174 0.94 -2.67 27.32
C ILE A 174 -0.32 -2.65 26.42
N PHE A 175 -1.49 -2.35 26.98
CA PHE A 175 -2.72 -2.24 26.21
C PHE A 175 -2.64 -1.15 25.13
N VAL A 176 -2.14 0.05 25.47
CA VAL A 176 -1.98 1.15 24.50
C VAL A 176 -1.00 0.75 23.41
N LEU A 177 0.13 0.12 23.77
CA LEU A 177 1.13 -0.35 22.81
C LEU A 177 0.54 -1.36 21.83
N PHE A 178 -0.17 -2.37 22.33
CA PHE A 178 -0.83 -3.36 21.47
C PHE A 178 -1.90 -2.72 20.59
N THR A 179 -2.69 -1.80 21.15
CA THR A 179 -3.69 -1.04 20.37
C THR A 179 -3.02 -0.26 19.25
N PHE A 180 -1.88 0.39 19.52
CA PHE A 180 -1.08 1.09 18.51
C PHE A 180 -0.57 0.15 17.43
N VAL A 181 0.01 -0.99 17.79
CA VAL A 181 0.51 -1.98 16.82
C VAL A 181 -0.63 -2.44 15.91
N VAL A 182 -1.78 -2.82 16.48
CA VAL A 182 -2.94 -3.26 15.69
C VAL A 182 -3.44 -2.14 14.77
N TYR A 183 -3.62 -0.93 15.30
CA TYR A 183 -4.10 0.21 14.53
C TYR A 183 -3.16 0.55 13.38
N HIS A 184 -1.85 0.61 13.65
CA HIS A 184 -0.84 0.94 12.65
C HIS A 184 -0.77 -0.13 11.55
N ASN A 185 -0.89 -1.41 11.91
CA ASN A 185 -0.97 -2.48 10.92
C ASN A 185 -2.23 -2.38 10.05
N LEU A 186 -3.38 -2.06 10.64
CA LEU A 186 -4.62 -1.83 9.88
C LEU A 186 -4.50 -0.63 8.93
N LEU A 187 -3.81 0.44 9.33
CA LEU A 187 -3.50 1.57 8.44
C LEU A 187 -2.64 1.16 7.26
N ASN A 188 -1.56 0.40 7.50
CA ASN A 188 -0.68 -0.10 6.42
C ASN A 188 -1.42 -1.07 5.49
N LEU A 189 -2.26 -1.95 6.05
CA LEU A 189 -3.11 -2.84 5.28
C LEU A 189 -4.11 -2.06 4.40
N GLY A 190 -4.74 -1.03 4.96
CA GLY A 190 -5.63 -0.14 4.23
C GLY A 190 -4.95 0.61 3.09
N GLN A 191 -3.75 1.15 3.33
CA GLN A 191 -2.94 1.76 2.28
C GLN A 191 -2.73 0.77 1.12
N SER A 192 -2.36 -0.48 1.41
CA SER A 192 -2.16 -1.52 0.40
C SER A 192 -3.47 -1.85 -0.34
N TRP A 193 -4.56 -2.11 0.37
CA TRP A 193 -5.87 -2.43 -0.22
C TRP A 193 -6.43 -1.32 -1.12
N ILE A 194 -6.27 -0.06 -0.72
CA ILE A 194 -6.68 1.08 -1.56
C ILE A 194 -5.77 1.18 -2.79
N SER A 195 -4.48 0.94 -2.63
CA SER A 195 -3.50 1.00 -3.74
C SER A 195 -3.77 -0.06 -4.82
N VAL A 196 -4.17 -1.27 -4.43
CA VAL A 196 -4.57 -2.33 -5.37
C VAL A 196 -6.03 -2.22 -5.82
N GLY A 197 -6.83 -1.35 -5.19
CA GLY A 197 -8.24 -1.13 -5.52
C GLY A 197 -9.23 -2.10 -4.88
N ALA A 198 -8.82 -2.87 -3.87
CA ALA A 198 -9.68 -3.75 -3.10
C ALA A 198 -10.61 -2.99 -2.13
N ALA A 199 -10.23 -1.77 -1.73
CA ALA A 199 -11.02 -0.89 -0.88
C ALA A 199 -11.07 0.53 -1.45
N ASN A 200 -12.15 1.25 -1.16
CA ASN A 200 -12.26 2.68 -1.49
C ASN A 200 -11.78 3.56 -0.32
N LEU A 201 -11.19 4.71 -0.65
CA LEU A 201 -10.61 5.65 0.32
C LEU A 201 -11.57 6.04 1.45
N GLY A 202 -12.75 6.56 1.10
CA GLY A 202 -13.70 7.10 2.08
C GLY A 202 -14.27 6.02 3.00
N GLY A 203 -14.70 4.90 2.44
CA GLY A 203 -15.24 3.76 3.16
C GLY A 203 -14.24 3.16 4.13
N PHE A 204 -12.97 3.01 3.72
CA PHE A 204 -11.91 2.56 4.62
C PHE A 204 -11.70 3.52 5.78
N LEU A 205 -11.57 4.83 5.50
CA LEU A 205 -11.35 5.84 6.55
C LEU A 205 -12.49 5.87 7.57
N VAL A 206 -13.75 5.85 7.10
CA VAL A 206 -14.92 5.84 7.98
C VAL A 206 -14.99 4.55 8.79
N ALA A 207 -14.79 3.39 8.15
CA ALA A 207 -14.86 2.10 8.84
C ALA A 207 -13.79 1.97 9.94
N LEU A 208 -12.53 2.25 9.61
CA LEU A 208 -11.42 2.11 10.56
C LEU A 208 -11.48 3.19 11.64
N HIS A 209 -11.48 4.46 11.25
CA HIS A 209 -11.37 5.56 12.22
C HIS A 209 -12.69 5.83 12.94
N GLY A 210 -13.81 5.78 12.23
CA GLY A 210 -15.14 5.92 12.82
C GLY A 210 -15.48 4.74 13.73
N GLY A 211 -15.13 3.51 13.33
CA GLY A 211 -15.27 2.33 14.17
C GLY A 211 -14.44 2.42 15.45
N ALA A 212 -13.16 2.78 15.34
CA ALA A 212 -12.30 2.97 16.50
C ALA A 212 -12.80 4.08 17.44
N LEU A 213 -13.24 5.21 16.88
CA LEU A 213 -13.80 6.32 17.65
C LEU A 213 -15.06 5.89 18.39
N LEU A 214 -15.97 5.19 17.72
CA LEU A 214 -17.20 4.68 18.31
C LEU A 214 -16.91 3.75 19.48
N VAL A 215 -15.97 2.80 19.31
CA VAL A 215 -15.55 1.90 20.39
C VAL A 215 -14.98 2.68 21.57
N ALA A 216 -14.11 3.66 21.31
CA ALA A 216 -13.51 4.49 22.36
C ALA A 216 -14.57 5.33 23.12
N LEU A 217 -15.52 5.93 22.40
CA LEU A 217 -16.62 6.69 22.99
C LEU A 217 -17.57 5.81 23.81
N VAL A 218 -17.97 4.65 23.29
CA VAL A 218 -18.81 3.69 24.02
C VAL A 218 -18.12 3.26 25.31
N TRP A 219 -16.81 3.02 25.28
CA TRP A 219 -16.04 2.69 26.47
C TRP A 219 -16.05 3.85 27.49
N LEU A 220 -15.80 5.07 27.03
CA LEU A 220 -15.81 6.27 27.88
C LEU A 220 -17.18 6.51 28.52
N VAL A 221 -18.26 6.35 27.75
CA VAL A 221 -19.65 6.46 28.22
C VAL A 221 -19.99 5.37 29.24
N LYS A 222 -19.65 4.12 28.96
CA LYS A 222 -19.85 2.98 29.89
C LYS A 222 -19.16 3.23 31.23
N ARG A 223 -17.95 3.80 31.19
CA ARG A 223 -17.18 4.19 32.38
C ARG A 223 -17.87 5.33 33.13
N HIS A 224 -18.23 6.41 32.44
CA HIS A 224 -18.87 7.58 33.07
C HIS A 224 -20.20 7.23 33.75
N LEU A 225 -21.02 6.39 33.11
CA LEU A 225 -22.34 6.00 33.60
C LEU A 225 -22.30 4.82 34.59
N ASN A 226 -21.12 4.31 34.96
CA ASN A 226 -20.95 3.11 35.80
C ASN A 226 -21.89 1.97 35.40
N TRP A 227 -22.02 1.72 34.09
CA TRP A 227 -22.87 0.65 33.57
C TRP A 227 -22.35 -0.72 34.03
N THR A 228 -22.88 -1.17 35.16
CA THR A 228 -22.74 -2.52 35.65
C THR A 228 -23.89 -3.32 35.06
N LEU A 229 -23.60 -4.41 34.34
CA LEU A 229 -24.62 -5.33 33.80
C LEU A 229 -25.64 -5.79 34.87
N LYS A 230 -25.25 -5.75 36.16
CA LYS A 230 -26.11 -6.04 37.31
C LYS A 230 -27.23 -5.01 37.55
N SER A 231 -27.09 -3.73 37.17
CA SER A 231 -28.12 -2.70 37.40
C SER A 231 -29.28 -2.78 36.41
N ALA A 232 -29.03 -3.28 35.20
CA ALA A 232 -30.07 -3.55 34.21
C ALA A 232 -30.94 -4.76 34.61
N LEU A 233 -30.31 -5.83 35.11
CA LEU A 233 -31.00 -7.04 35.59
C LEU A 233 -31.73 -6.82 36.94
N SER A 234 -31.21 -5.96 37.82
CA SER A 234 -31.88 -5.65 39.10
C SER A 234 -33.12 -4.77 38.92
N ARG A 235 -33.13 -3.85 37.94
CA ARG A 235 -34.34 -3.08 37.58
C ARG A 235 -35.47 -3.97 37.07
N GLN A 236 -35.16 -5.00 36.28
CA GLN A 236 -36.18 -5.94 35.78
C GLN A 236 -36.77 -6.82 36.89
N ARG A 237 -35.94 -7.29 37.84
CA ARG A 237 -36.40 -8.06 39.01
C ARG A 237 -37.21 -7.22 40.00
N GLY A 238 -36.87 -5.94 40.17
CA GLY A 238 -37.66 -5.00 40.98
C GLY A 238 -39.05 -4.73 40.38
N ALA A 239 -39.13 -4.54 39.07
CA ALA A 239 -40.40 -4.32 38.37
C ALA A 239 -41.33 -5.54 38.37
N GLN A 240 -40.78 -6.77 38.31
CA GLN A 240 -41.57 -8.00 38.44
C GLN A 240 -42.11 -8.22 39.86
N ARG A 241 -41.34 -7.90 40.91
CA ARG A 241 -41.81 -7.97 42.31
C ARG A 241 -42.93 -6.96 42.60
N ALA A 242 -42.83 -5.73 42.08
CA ALA A 242 -43.86 -4.71 42.24
C ALA A 242 -45.20 -5.09 41.54
N ARG A 243 -45.14 -5.73 40.37
CA ARG A 243 -46.34 -6.24 39.67
C ARG A 243 -46.97 -7.47 40.36
N GLY A 244 -46.17 -8.27 41.07
CA GLY A 244 -46.67 -9.40 41.86
C GLY A 244 -47.45 -8.96 43.10
N GLN A 245 -46.96 -7.94 43.82
CA GLN A 245 -47.61 -7.42 45.03
C GLN A 245 -48.91 -6.65 44.75
N ALA A 246 -49.01 -5.97 43.60
CA ALA A 246 -50.25 -5.28 43.19
C ALA A 246 -51.40 -6.23 42.82
N ARG A 247 -51.12 -7.53 42.59
CA ARG A 247 -52.13 -8.56 42.29
C ARG A 247 -52.62 -9.33 43.52
N THR A 248 -51.99 -9.12 44.67
CA THR A 248 -52.29 -9.84 45.93
C THR A 248 -52.77 -8.91 47.05
N ALA A 249 -53.02 -7.63 46.75
CA ALA A 249 -53.67 -6.72 47.69
C ALA A 249 -55.20 -6.96 47.62
N PRO A 250 -55.87 -7.21 48.76
CA PRO A 250 -57.32 -7.46 48.83
C PRO A 250 -58.16 -6.23 48.49
#